data_AF-D8EYQ8-F1
#
_entry.id   AF-D8EYQ8-F1
#
_cell.length_a   1.000
_cell.length_b   1.000
_cell.length_c   1.000
_cell.angle_alpha   90.00
_cell.angle_beta   90.00
_cell.angle_gamma   90.00
#
_symmetry.space_group_name_H-M   'P 1'
#
loop_
_entity.id
_entity.type
_entity.pdbx_description
1 polymer ?
#
loop_
_entity_poly.entity_id
_entity_poly.type
_entity_poly.pdbx_seq_one_letter_code
_entity_poly.pdbx_strand_id
1 'polypeptide(L)'
;MGTISTRIFRKVLAVFLLAFLLLLGCTQSSKAPEDVLDTPAHHVSSGFKFLEKNYDADARREFELALQLDPHYSAAHRGLGLVYGKEQQFTSAFDAMRNARDEAGEGEEKALAYVGFMRLYTMRQKPGWLEQVEERFRDALQCKNDLPQAYFYMGLAYKKANRRGDAAQSFEQVLMLDQGLVKEAKEELATLPQS
;
A
#
# COMPACT_ATOMS: atom_id res chain seq x y z
N MET A 1 -8.51 38.97 -73.24
CA MET A 1 -7.39 38.31 -72.51
C MET A 1 -7.57 38.61 -71.02
N GLY A 2 -7.95 37.64 -70.17
CA GLY A 2 -8.18 37.95 -68.73
C GLY A 2 -8.66 36.82 -67.82
N THR A 3 -9.05 35.66 -68.35
CA THR A 3 -9.66 34.57 -67.55
C THR A 3 -8.68 33.49 -67.08
N ILE A 4 -7.45 33.48 -67.61
CA ILE A 4 -6.42 32.47 -67.29
C ILE A 4 -5.72 32.80 -65.96
N SER A 5 -5.48 34.10 -65.70
CA SER A 5 -4.79 34.57 -64.49
C SER A 5 -5.58 34.26 -63.20
N THR A 6 -6.90 34.45 -63.20
CA THR A 6 -7.77 34.20 -62.05
C THR A 6 -7.93 32.72 -61.69
N ARG A 7 -7.91 31.82 -62.70
CA ARG A 7 -7.96 30.36 -62.45
C ARG A 7 -6.64 29.83 -61.86
N ILE A 8 -5.51 30.33 -62.33
CA ILE A 8 -4.19 29.97 -61.79
C ILE A 8 -4.04 30.52 -60.37
N PHE A 9 -4.42 31.78 -60.14
CA PHE A 9 -4.38 32.40 -58.81
C PHE A 9 -5.25 31.67 -57.77
N ARG A 10 -6.47 31.25 -58.14
CA ARG A 10 -7.33 30.44 -57.27
C ARG A 10 -6.75 29.08 -56.92
N LYS A 11 -6.07 28.42 -57.87
CA LYS A 11 -5.41 27.13 -57.61
C LYS A 11 -4.20 27.30 -56.71
N VAL A 12 -3.39 28.32 -56.93
CA VAL A 12 -2.24 28.63 -56.06
C VAL A 12 -2.71 28.99 -54.66
N LEU A 13 -3.74 29.83 -54.53
CA LEU A 13 -4.32 30.19 -53.23
C LEU A 13 -4.93 28.99 -52.51
N ALA A 14 -5.60 28.08 -53.22
CA ALA A 14 -6.14 26.86 -52.66
C ALA A 14 -5.04 25.89 -52.19
N VAL A 15 -3.94 25.78 -52.93
CA VAL A 15 -2.77 24.96 -52.53
C VAL A 15 -2.07 25.57 -51.32
N PHE A 16 -1.94 26.89 -51.25
CA PHE A 16 -1.39 27.57 -50.07
C PHE A 16 -2.29 27.43 -48.84
N LEU A 17 -3.61 27.52 -48.99
CA LEU A 17 -4.55 27.29 -47.89
C LEU A 17 -4.56 25.83 -47.42
N LEU A 18 -4.44 24.87 -48.34
CA LEU A 18 -4.27 23.44 -47.98
C LEU A 18 -2.95 23.20 -47.25
N ALA A 19 -1.86 23.82 -47.70
CA ALA A 19 -0.55 23.71 -47.05
C ALA A 19 -0.54 24.35 -45.65
N PHE A 20 -1.26 25.47 -45.47
CA PHE A 20 -1.39 26.13 -44.17
C PHE A 20 -2.25 25.33 -43.18
N LEU A 21 -3.29 24.65 -43.66
CA LEU A 21 -4.10 23.71 -42.86
C LEU A 21 -3.30 22.47 -42.41
N LEU A 22 -2.33 22.02 -43.21
CA LEU A 22 -1.42 20.92 -42.84
C LEU A 22 -0.36 21.33 -41.81
N LEU A 23 -0.01 22.63 -41.71
CA LEU A 23 0.94 23.16 -40.72
C LEU A 23 0.31 23.46 -39.35
N LEU A 24 -1.02 23.45 -39.25
CA LEU A 24 -1.76 23.53 -37.98
C LEU A 24 -2.03 22.14 -37.37
N GLY A 25 -1.62 21.07 -38.06
CA GLY A 25 -1.67 19.70 -37.56
C GLY A 25 -0.43 19.37 -36.73
N CYS A 26 -0.66 18.88 -35.52
CA CYS A 26 0.31 18.32 -34.58
C CYS A 26 1.03 19.31 -33.65
N THR A 27 0.27 19.88 -32.71
CA THR A 27 0.73 19.92 -31.30
C THR A 27 -0.29 19.23 -30.41
N GLN A 28 -0.54 17.94 -30.68
CA GLN A 28 -1.05 17.09 -29.61
C GLN A 28 0.16 16.82 -28.72
N SER A 29 0.20 17.48 -27.56
CA SER A 29 1.09 17.08 -26.48
C SER A 29 0.70 15.67 -26.07
N SER A 30 1.26 14.67 -26.76
CA SER A 30 1.26 13.31 -26.27
C SER A 30 2.20 13.32 -25.07
N LYS A 31 1.62 13.45 -23.87
CA LYS A 31 2.31 12.97 -22.67
C LYS A 31 2.83 11.58 -23.02
N ALA A 32 4.13 11.36 -22.85
CA ALA A 32 4.71 10.03 -22.98
C ALA A 32 3.84 9.07 -22.13
N PRO A 33 3.58 7.83 -22.59
CA PRO A 33 2.81 6.91 -21.78
C PRO A 33 3.51 6.81 -20.42
N GLU A 34 2.81 7.24 -19.35
CA GLU A 34 3.21 6.88 -17.99
C GLU A 34 3.36 5.36 -18.02
N ASP A 35 4.57 4.88 -17.74
CA ASP A 35 4.82 3.45 -17.63
C ASP A 35 3.87 2.92 -16.56
N VAL A 36 2.93 2.05 -16.95
CA VAL A 36 1.80 1.59 -16.10
C VAL A 36 2.31 0.91 -14.81
N LEU A 37 3.61 0.58 -14.76
CA LEU A 37 4.29 -0.06 -13.64
C LEU A 37 4.95 0.91 -12.64
N ASP A 38 5.17 2.19 -12.99
CA ASP A 38 5.88 3.15 -12.14
C ASP A 38 4.91 4.00 -11.31
N THR A 39 4.14 3.32 -10.43
CA THR A 39 3.20 3.97 -9.51
C THR A 39 3.52 3.62 -8.06
N PRO A 40 3.28 4.52 -7.08
CA PRO A 40 3.48 4.20 -5.66
C PRO A 40 2.75 2.93 -5.23
N ALA A 41 1.51 2.75 -5.71
CA ALA A 41 0.69 1.58 -5.42
C ALA A 41 1.30 0.27 -5.94
N HIS A 42 1.86 0.28 -7.15
CA HIS A 42 2.53 -0.87 -7.72
C HIS A 42 3.74 -1.29 -6.89
N HIS A 43 4.62 -0.34 -6.60
CA HIS A 43 5.80 -0.56 -5.77
C HIS A 43 5.43 -1.05 -4.37
N VAL A 44 4.41 -0.47 -3.72
CA VAL A 44 3.93 -0.98 -2.43
C VAL A 44 3.41 -2.42 -2.53
N SER A 45 2.64 -2.76 -3.57
CA SER A 45 2.15 -4.13 -3.77
C SER A 45 3.31 -5.11 -3.93
N SER A 46 4.33 -4.76 -4.73
CA SER A 46 5.55 -5.54 -4.92
C SER A 46 6.33 -5.68 -3.61
N GLY A 47 6.48 -4.58 -2.85
CA GLY A 47 7.16 -4.58 -1.56
C GLY A 47 6.52 -5.52 -0.53
N PHE A 48 5.18 -5.52 -0.42
CA PHE A 48 4.48 -6.47 0.46
C PHE A 48 4.63 -7.93 0.02
N LYS A 49 4.59 -8.21 -1.30
CA LYS A 49 4.88 -9.57 -1.82
C LYS A 49 6.31 -10.03 -1.52
N PHE A 50 7.28 -9.12 -1.56
CA PHE A 50 8.65 -9.42 -1.17
C PHE A 50 8.78 -9.69 0.33
N LEU A 51 8.09 -8.94 1.18
CA LEU A 51 8.03 -9.20 2.63
C LEU A 51 7.45 -10.59 2.95
N GLU A 52 6.39 -11.02 2.27
CA GLU A 52 5.80 -12.35 2.41
C GLU A 52 6.81 -13.47 2.09
N LYS A 53 7.68 -13.23 1.11
CA LYS A 53 8.76 -14.15 0.71
C LYS A 53 10.04 -14.01 1.55
N ASN A 54 10.06 -13.11 2.54
CA ASN A 54 11.24 -12.75 3.33
C ASN A 54 12.40 -12.16 2.52
N TYR A 55 12.12 -11.52 1.38
CA TYR A 55 13.10 -10.77 0.60
C TYR A 55 13.12 -9.31 1.06
N ASP A 56 13.68 -9.09 2.25
CA ASP A 56 13.57 -7.81 2.97
C ASP A 56 14.28 -6.65 2.25
N ALA A 57 15.39 -6.93 1.57
CA ALA A 57 16.13 -5.93 0.79
C ALA A 57 15.34 -5.47 -0.45
N ASP A 58 14.73 -6.41 -1.17
CA ASP A 58 13.86 -6.09 -2.31
C ASP A 58 12.63 -5.33 -1.85
N ALA A 59 12.01 -5.76 -0.75
CA ALA A 59 10.88 -5.05 -0.16
C ALA A 59 11.21 -3.60 0.19
N ARG A 60 12.35 -3.35 0.85
CA ARG A 60 12.85 -2.01 1.14
C ARG A 60 12.94 -1.16 -0.13
N ARG A 61 13.61 -1.69 -1.16
CA ARG A 61 13.84 -0.98 -2.42
C ARG A 61 12.50 -0.56 -3.05
N GLU A 62 11.52 -1.46 -3.09
CA GLU A 62 10.20 -1.13 -3.63
C GLU A 62 9.49 -0.05 -2.79
N PHE A 63 9.50 -0.13 -1.46
CA PHE A 63 8.90 0.93 -0.64
C PHE A 63 9.61 2.28 -0.78
N GLU A 64 10.94 2.28 -0.94
CA GLU A 64 11.72 3.49 -1.22
C GLU A 64 11.35 4.10 -2.58
N LEU A 65 11.17 3.28 -3.62
CA LEU A 65 10.68 3.76 -4.92
C LEU A 65 9.28 4.36 -4.81
N ALA A 66 8.38 3.73 -4.06
CA ALA A 66 7.05 4.31 -3.81
C ALA A 66 7.13 5.69 -3.16
N LEU A 67 8.04 5.89 -2.19
CA LEU A 67 8.25 7.18 -1.52
C LEU A 67 9.01 8.21 -2.38
N GLN A 68 9.76 7.78 -3.38
CA GLN A 68 10.34 8.70 -4.38
C GLN A 68 9.26 9.29 -5.29
N LEU A 69 8.25 8.49 -5.62
CA LEU A 69 7.11 8.92 -6.44
C LEU A 69 6.09 9.73 -5.63
N ASP A 70 5.81 9.31 -4.40
CA ASP A 70 4.94 10.01 -3.46
C ASP A 70 5.50 9.91 -2.02
N PRO A 71 6.15 10.97 -1.50
CA PRO A 71 6.71 11.00 -0.15
C PRO A 71 5.68 10.83 0.97
N HIS A 72 4.39 11.05 0.69
CA HIS A 72 3.29 10.95 1.65
C HIS A 72 2.53 9.62 1.52
N TYR A 73 3.06 8.64 0.78
CA TYR A 73 2.36 7.37 0.58
C TYR A 73 2.38 6.51 1.85
N SER A 74 1.33 6.61 2.68
CA SER A 74 1.19 5.95 3.98
C SER A 74 1.56 4.47 3.95
N ALA A 75 1.09 3.74 2.94
CA ALA A 75 1.33 2.31 2.81
C ALA A 75 2.82 1.95 2.63
N ALA A 76 3.61 2.83 2.00
CA ALA A 76 5.06 2.64 1.85
C ALA A 76 5.81 2.88 3.16
N HIS A 77 5.45 3.93 3.91
CA HIS A 77 5.95 4.15 5.27
C HIS A 77 5.65 2.96 6.19
N ARG A 78 4.44 2.39 6.11
CA ARG A 78 4.07 1.16 6.85
C ARG A 78 4.97 -0.01 6.45
N GLY A 79 5.20 -0.18 5.14
CA GLY A 79 6.10 -1.20 4.59
C GLY A 79 7.53 -1.10 5.14
N LEU A 80 8.13 0.10 5.09
CA LEU A 80 9.45 0.37 5.66
C LEU A 80 9.50 0.12 7.17
N GLY A 81 8.45 0.52 7.90
CA GLY A 81 8.35 0.24 9.33
C GLY A 81 8.48 -1.25 9.65
N LEU A 82 7.84 -2.12 8.85
CA LEU A 82 7.95 -3.57 8.99
C LEU A 82 9.35 -4.09 8.65
N VAL A 83 9.98 -3.59 7.59
CA VAL A 83 11.36 -3.95 7.22
C VAL A 83 12.31 -3.61 8.39
N TYR A 84 12.26 -2.36 8.89
CA TYR A 84 13.09 -1.95 10.03
C TYR A 84 12.81 -2.78 11.28
N GLY A 85 11.55 -3.18 11.51
CA GLY A 85 11.17 -4.08 12.60
C GLY A 85 11.83 -5.46 12.49
N LYS A 86 11.87 -6.05 11.29
CA LYS A 86 12.55 -7.34 11.04
C LYS A 86 14.06 -7.24 11.26
N GLU A 87 14.66 -6.09 10.94
CA GLU A 87 16.07 -5.79 11.22
C GLU A 87 16.33 -5.37 12.68
N GLN A 88 15.32 -5.39 13.55
CA GLN A 88 15.39 -4.95 14.95
C GLN A 88 15.76 -3.47 15.15
N GLN A 89 15.67 -2.65 14.10
CA GLN A 89 15.84 -1.20 14.16
C GLN A 89 14.55 -0.54 14.63
N PHE A 90 14.14 -0.84 15.87
CA PHE A 90 12.81 -0.49 16.35
C PHE A 90 12.55 1.02 16.42
N THR A 91 13.56 1.86 16.65
CA THR A 91 13.39 3.31 16.59
C THR A 91 12.91 3.73 15.20
N SER A 92 13.66 3.40 14.15
CA SER A 92 13.30 3.66 12.76
C SER A 92 11.96 3.01 12.38
N ALA A 93 11.68 1.81 12.89
CA ALA A 93 10.41 1.12 12.65
C ALA A 93 9.21 1.89 13.18
N PHE A 94 9.28 2.34 14.44
CA PHE A 94 8.21 3.13 15.04
C PHE A 94 8.11 4.53 14.43
N ASP A 95 9.20 5.12 13.96
CA ASP A 95 9.20 6.41 13.28
C ASP A 95 8.48 6.30 11.92
N ALA A 96 8.83 5.29 11.12
CA ALA A 96 8.14 5.01 9.86
C ALA A 96 6.65 4.68 10.08
N MET A 97 6.30 3.97 11.16
CA MET A 97 4.89 3.69 11.47
C MET A 97 4.11 4.94 11.91
N ARG A 98 4.77 5.92 12.55
CA ARG A 98 4.16 7.23 12.85
C ARG A 98 3.91 8.01 11.56
N ASN A 99 4.88 8.06 10.65
CA ASN A 99 4.67 8.66 9.33
C ASN A 99 3.51 7.98 8.59
N ALA A 100 3.44 6.64 8.60
CA ALA A 100 2.34 5.92 7.98
C ALA A 100 0.97 6.35 8.55
N ARG A 101 0.86 6.49 9.87
CA ARG A 101 -0.38 6.96 10.51
C ARG A 101 -0.70 8.40 10.18
N ASP A 102 0.30 9.27 10.19
CA ASP A 102 0.13 10.72 10.05
C ASP A 102 -0.21 11.11 8.61
N GLU A 103 0.29 10.35 7.63
CA GLU A 103 0.00 10.52 6.20
C GLU A 103 -1.25 9.75 5.73
N ALA A 104 -1.79 8.86 6.57
CA ALA A 104 -2.97 8.06 6.19
C ALA A 104 -4.24 8.92 6.10
N GLY A 105 -5.06 8.66 5.08
CA GLY A 105 -6.47 9.02 5.10
C GLY A 105 -7.23 8.26 6.19
N GLU A 106 -8.49 8.64 6.42
CA GLU A 106 -9.34 7.98 7.43
C GLU A 106 -9.77 6.56 7.02
N GLY A 107 -10.36 5.82 7.95
CA GLY A 107 -10.91 4.48 7.69
C GLY A 107 -9.82 3.41 7.63
N GLU A 108 -9.85 2.58 6.58
CA GLU A 108 -8.99 1.39 6.48
C GLU A 108 -7.50 1.73 6.44
N GLU A 109 -7.10 2.80 5.75
CA GLU A 109 -5.68 3.16 5.62
C GLU A 109 -5.06 3.47 6.99
N LYS A 110 -5.73 4.29 7.80
CA LYS A 110 -5.35 4.59 9.18
C LYS A 110 -5.37 3.36 10.07
N ALA A 111 -6.42 2.53 9.92
CA ALA A 111 -6.53 1.28 10.67
C ALA A 111 -5.34 0.34 10.40
N LEU A 112 -4.89 0.25 9.14
CA LEU A 112 -3.72 -0.55 8.75
C LEU A 112 -2.40 0.00 9.32
N ALA A 113 -2.27 1.31 9.55
CA ALA A 113 -1.12 1.87 10.28
C ALA A 113 -1.10 1.38 11.74
N TYR A 114 -2.25 1.37 12.42
CA TYR A 114 -2.37 0.79 13.78
C TYR A 114 -2.06 -0.71 13.81
N VAL A 115 -2.50 -1.47 12.82
CA VAL A 115 -2.09 -2.88 12.64
C VAL A 115 -0.57 -3.01 12.49
N GLY A 116 0.08 -2.09 11.78
CA GLY A 116 1.53 -2.04 11.69
C GLY A 116 2.19 -1.86 13.07
N PHE A 117 1.69 -0.97 13.92
CA PHE A 117 2.15 -0.83 15.31
C PHE A 117 1.97 -2.13 16.11
N MET A 118 0.82 -2.80 15.99
CA MET A 118 0.57 -4.09 16.67
C MET A 118 1.66 -5.11 16.33
N ARG A 119 2.05 -5.20 15.05
CA ARG A 119 3.12 -6.09 14.59
C ARG A 119 4.47 -5.72 15.20
N LEU A 120 4.81 -4.44 15.25
CA LEU A 120 6.08 -3.98 15.84
C LEU A 120 6.16 -4.27 17.34
N TYR A 121 5.08 -4.02 18.10
CA TYR A 121 5.04 -4.38 19.52
C TYR A 121 5.18 -5.89 19.74
N THR A 122 4.50 -6.69 18.92
CA THR A 122 4.61 -8.17 18.95
C THR A 122 6.01 -8.66 18.60
N MET A 123 6.72 -8.00 17.67
CA MET A 123 8.12 -8.33 17.34
C MET A 123 9.08 -7.94 18.47
N ARG A 124 8.90 -6.77 19.08
CA ARG A 124 9.83 -6.19 20.06
C ARG A 124 9.72 -6.78 21.47
N GLN A 125 8.51 -7.17 21.88
CA GLN A 125 8.19 -7.82 23.15
C GLN A 125 8.82 -7.18 24.42
N LYS A 126 8.80 -5.84 24.52
CA LYS A 126 9.17 -5.16 25.78
C LYS A 126 8.09 -5.40 26.85
N PRO A 127 8.40 -5.24 28.15
CA PRO A 127 7.35 -5.30 29.18
C PRO A 127 6.16 -4.40 28.81
N GLY A 128 4.94 -4.91 28.95
CA GLY A 128 3.72 -4.21 28.54
C GLY A 128 3.37 -4.32 27.04
N TRP A 129 4.09 -5.15 26.26
CA TRP A 129 3.89 -5.21 24.81
C TRP A 129 2.49 -5.69 24.41
N LEU A 130 1.88 -6.62 25.16
CA LEU A 130 0.57 -7.15 24.80
C LEU A 130 -0.51 -6.08 25.01
N GLU A 131 -0.40 -5.32 26.09
CA GLU A 131 -1.28 -4.19 26.40
C GLU A 131 -1.16 -3.10 25.33
N GLN A 132 0.05 -2.85 24.83
CA GLN A 132 0.28 -1.93 23.70
C GLN A 132 -0.36 -2.45 22.40
N VAL A 133 -0.32 -3.76 22.15
CA VAL A 133 -1.02 -4.37 21.01
C VAL A 133 -2.53 -4.21 21.17
N GLU A 134 -3.09 -4.50 22.34
CA GLU A 134 -4.53 -4.36 22.64
C GLU A 134 -5.01 -2.90 22.52
N GLU A 135 -4.18 -1.93 22.87
CA GLU A 135 -4.47 -0.51 22.66
C GLU A 135 -4.56 -0.16 21.17
N ARG A 136 -3.55 -0.55 20.38
CA ARG A 136 -3.54 -0.28 18.93
C ARG A 136 -4.62 -1.08 18.18
N PHE A 137 -4.99 -2.26 18.67
CA PHE A 137 -6.12 -3.02 18.16
C PHE A 137 -7.43 -2.24 18.32
N ARG A 138 -7.68 -1.64 19.50
CA ARG A 138 -8.85 -0.78 19.71
C ARG A 138 -8.85 0.43 18.79
N ASP A 139 -7.70 1.08 18.60
CA ASP A 139 -7.59 2.21 17.66
C ASP A 139 -7.88 1.77 16.21
N ALA A 140 -7.38 0.61 15.78
CA ALA A 140 -7.66 0.07 14.46
C ALA A 140 -9.17 -0.16 14.25
N LEU A 141 -9.85 -0.73 15.24
CA LEU A 141 -11.30 -0.96 15.17
C LEU A 141 -12.11 0.33 15.21
N GLN A 142 -11.67 1.36 15.95
CA GLN A 142 -12.31 2.68 15.89
C GLN A 142 -12.26 3.30 14.50
N CYS A 143 -11.19 3.07 13.75
CA CYS A 143 -11.08 3.50 12.35
C CYS A 143 -11.91 2.61 11.40
N LYS A 144 -11.86 1.28 11.60
CA LYS A 144 -12.61 0.29 10.80
C LYS A 144 -12.97 -0.94 11.64
N ASN A 145 -14.26 -1.07 11.96
CA ASN A 145 -14.76 -2.12 12.86
C ASN A 145 -14.65 -3.55 12.29
N ASP A 146 -14.61 -3.72 10.97
CA ASP A 146 -14.61 -4.99 10.25
C ASP A 146 -13.27 -5.23 9.52
N LEU A 147 -12.17 -5.15 10.26
CA LEU A 147 -10.82 -5.30 9.71
C LEU A 147 -10.18 -6.67 10.05
N PRO A 148 -10.15 -7.64 9.11
CA PRO A 148 -9.56 -8.97 9.33
C PRO A 148 -8.11 -8.92 9.78
N GLN A 149 -7.32 -7.97 9.27
CA GLN A 149 -5.92 -7.78 9.61
C GLN A 149 -5.74 -7.48 11.10
N ALA A 150 -6.62 -6.66 11.70
CA ALA A 150 -6.55 -6.37 13.12
C ALA A 150 -6.78 -7.64 13.95
N TYR A 151 -7.83 -8.40 13.65
CA TYR A 151 -8.11 -9.66 14.36
C TYR A 151 -7.02 -10.71 14.15
N PHE A 152 -6.50 -10.85 12.93
CA PHE A 152 -5.44 -11.80 12.62
C PHE A 152 -4.15 -11.49 13.41
N TYR A 153 -3.70 -10.23 13.40
CA TYR A 153 -2.49 -9.86 14.14
C TYR A 153 -2.71 -9.83 15.65
N MET A 154 -3.94 -9.64 16.13
CA MET A 154 -4.29 -9.86 17.54
C MET A 154 -4.18 -11.34 17.92
N GLY A 155 -4.68 -12.24 17.07
CA GLY A 155 -4.55 -13.69 17.26
C GLY A 155 -3.08 -14.13 17.32
N LEU A 156 -2.25 -13.61 16.42
CA LEU A 156 -0.80 -13.86 16.45
C LEU A 156 -0.14 -13.31 17.73
N ALA A 157 -0.53 -12.12 18.19
CA ALA A 157 -0.05 -11.57 19.45
C ALA A 157 -0.44 -12.45 20.64
N TYR A 158 -1.71 -12.87 20.74
CA TYR A 158 -2.14 -13.78 21.80
C TYR A 158 -1.45 -15.14 21.74
N LYS A 159 -1.27 -15.71 20.53
CA LYS A 159 -0.51 -16.95 20.33
C LYS A 159 0.92 -16.78 20.84
N LYS A 160 1.58 -15.67 20.52
CA LYS A 160 2.94 -15.33 20.99
C LYS A 160 2.99 -15.15 22.52
N ALA A 161 1.92 -14.67 23.14
CA ALA A 161 1.76 -14.58 24.60
C ALA A 161 1.34 -15.91 25.26
N ASN A 162 1.24 -17.01 24.51
CA ASN A 162 0.73 -18.31 24.96
C ASN A 162 -0.72 -18.26 25.50
N ARG A 163 -1.49 -17.23 25.12
CA ARG A 163 -2.92 -17.06 25.41
C ARG A 163 -3.76 -17.75 24.33
N ARG A 164 -3.76 -19.09 24.36
CA ARG A 164 -4.30 -19.93 23.28
C ARG A 164 -5.79 -19.72 23.00
N GLY A 165 -6.59 -19.59 24.06
CA GLY A 165 -8.03 -19.35 23.92
C GLY A 165 -8.33 -18.02 23.23
N ASP A 166 -7.67 -16.94 23.66
CA ASP A 166 -7.83 -15.61 23.06
C ASP A 166 -7.31 -15.56 21.62
N ALA A 167 -6.24 -16.30 21.32
CA ALA A 167 -5.73 -16.46 19.97
C ALA A 167 -6.76 -17.13 19.06
N ALA A 168 -7.34 -18.25 19.50
CA ALA A 168 -8.37 -18.96 18.76
C ALA A 168 -9.58 -18.07 18.46
N GLN A 169 -10.10 -17.37 19.48
CA GLN A 169 -11.22 -16.43 19.32
C GLN A 169 -10.91 -15.34 18.29
N SER A 170 -9.69 -14.79 18.31
CA SER A 170 -9.29 -13.76 17.36
C SER A 170 -9.23 -14.29 15.92
N PHE A 171 -8.70 -15.49 15.70
CA PHE A 171 -8.70 -16.12 14.37
C PHE A 171 -10.11 -16.54 13.92
N GLU A 172 -10.98 -16.96 14.83
CA GLU A 172 -12.39 -17.23 14.54
C GLU A 172 -13.13 -15.96 14.09
N GLN A 173 -12.82 -14.78 14.65
CA GLN A 173 -13.37 -13.52 14.13
C GLN A 173 -12.96 -13.26 12.67
N VAL A 174 -11.71 -13.58 12.28
CA VAL A 174 -11.28 -13.49 10.87
C VAL A 174 -12.14 -14.40 9.98
N LEU A 175 -12.45 -15.62 10.46
CA LEU A 175 -13.33 -16.56 9.74
C LEU A 175 -14.76 -16.04 9.63
N MET A 176 -15.29 -15.39 10.67
CA MET A 176 -16.65 -14.84 10.67
C MET A 176 -16.80 -13.65 9.72
N LEU A 177 -15.76 -12.83 9.58
CA LEU A 177 -15.76 -11.71 8.63
C LEU A 177 -15.76 -12.17 7.16
N ASP A 178 -15.34 -13.41 6.90
CA ASP A 178 -15.32 -14.07 5.58
C ASP A 178 -14.67 -13.25 4.45
N GLN A 179 -13.69 -12.42 4.81
CA GLN A 179 -12.93 -11.59 3.89
C GLN A 179 -11.49 -11.49 4.39
N GLY A 180 -10.50 -11.66 3.50
CA GLY A 180 -9.07 -11.51 3.79
C GLY A 180 -8.51 -12.43 4.88
N LEU A 181 -7.32 -12.99 4.69
CA LEU A 181 -6.61 -13.79 5.72
C LEU A 181 -7.36 -15.04 6.25
N VAL A 182 -8.49 -15.43 5.65
CA VAL A 182 -9.29 -16.60 6.07
C VAL A 182 -8.48 -17.88 6.03
N LYS A 183 -7.66 -18.06 4.99
CA LYS A 183 -6.81 -19.24 4.84
C LYS A 183 -5.74 -19.27 5.93
N GLU A 184 -5.06 -18.15 6.12
CA GLU A 184 -3.99 -17.94 7.09
C GLU A 184 -4.51 -18.14 8.52
N ALA A 185 -5.71 -17.63 8.84
CA ALA A 185 -6.35 -17.83 10.12
C ALA A 185 -6.68 -19.32 10.38
N LYS A 186 -7.16 -20.07 9.38
CA LYS A 186 -7.39 -21.52 9.50
C LYS A 186 -6.08 -22.28 9.76
N GLU A 187 -5.03 -21.92 9.05
CA GLU A 187 -3.70 -22.52 9.23
C GLU A 187 -3.18 -22.25 10.65
N GLU A 188 -3.26 -21.00 11.13
CA GLU A 188 -2.84 -20.64 12.48
C GLU A 188 -3.66 -21.36 13.56
N LEU A 189 -4.99 -21.45 13.41
CA LEU A 189 -5.87 -22.21 14.29
C LEU A 189 -5.45 -23.69 14.40
N ALA A 190 -5.12 -24.32 13.28
CA ALA A 190 -4.70 -25.71 13.25
C ALA A 190 -3.37 -25.97 13.98
N THR A 191 -2.53 -24.94 14.14
CA THR A 191 -1.26 -25.05 14.91
C THR A 191 -1.45 -24.89 16.41
N LEU A 192 -2.62 -24.45 16.88
CA LEU A 192 -2.86 -24.32 18.32
C LEU A 192 -3.00 -25.71 18.95
N PRO A 193 -2.28 -26.01 20.05
CA PRO A 193 -2.39 -27.30 20.71
C PRO A 193 -3.82 -27.54 21.18
N GLN A 194 -4.35 -28.72 20.86
CA GLN A 194 -5.60 -29.20 21.44
C GLN A 194 -5.37 -29.47 22.94
N SER A 195 -6.34 -29.09 23.77
CA SER A 195 -6.33 -29.27 25.22
C SER A 195 -6.11 -30.71 25.64
#